data_AF-A0A8T5T293-F1
#
_entry.id   AF-A0A8T5T293-F1
#
_cell.length_a   1.000
_cell.length_b   1.000
_cell.length_c   1.000
_cell.angle_alpha   90.00
_cell.angle_beta   90.00
_cell.angle_gamma   90.00
#
_symmetry.space_group_name_H-M   'P 1'
#
loop_
_entity.id
_entity.type
_entity.pdbx_description
1 polymer ?
#
loop_
_entity_poly.entity_id
_entity_poly.type
_entity_poly.pdbx_seq_one_letter_code
_entity_poly.pdbx_strand_id
1 'polypeptide(L)'
;MEDIEWKRDETPYLIFACNGCHGYSYVKTTQRSKKCLRCGRSHQVQKMINEGEIINGMTNALNKVKSLQNEFGFKTFKGEPDFESEGSFRLNRSNKKNPSLISQRKNEDRDELLFDSFLLMLEELSQMYKAFPKYIIEIMAENKNIPQLELANLMRRALKEGHLMNHNEDYILKRT
;
A
#
# COMPACT_ATOMS: atom_id res chain seq x y z
N MET A 1 30.80 -28.95 -34.49
CA MET A 1 29.76 -28.44 -33.58
C MET A 1 30.49 -28.28 -32.26
N GLU A 2 30.85 -27.05 -31.90
CA GLU A 2 31.58 -26.81 -30.65
C GLU A 2 30.60 -26.99 -29.49
N ASP A 3 30.92 -27.91 -28.57
CA ASP A 3 30.18 -28.11 -27.34
C ASP A 3 30.27 -26.84 -26.49
N ILE A 4 29.16 -26.11 -26.37
CA ILE A 4 29.05 -24.95 -25.49
C ILE A 4 28.97 -25.49 -24.06
N GLU A 5 30.14 -25.69 -23.43
CA GLU A 5 30.24 -25.94 -22.00
C GLU A 5 29.69 -24.72 -21.24
N TRP A 6 28.56 -24.91 -20.56
CA TRP A 6 27.98 -23.91 -19.66
C TRP A 6 28.90 -23.71 -18.45
N LYS A 7 29.82 -22.74 -18.55
CA LYS A 7 30.61 -22.28 -17.41
C LYS A 7 29.72 -21.52 -16.43
N ARG A 8 29.79 -21.88 -15.15
CA ARG A 8 29.13 -21.12 -14.08
C ARG A 8 29.80 -19.75 -13.98
N ASP A 9 29.00 -18.71 -13.83
CA ASP A 9 29.50 -17.35 -13.62
C ASP A 9 30.18 -17.28 -12.25
N GLU A 10 31.50 -17.07 -12.23
CA GLU A 10 32.31 -16.91 -11.03
C GLU A 10 32.69 -15.44 -10.78
N THR A 11 32.10 -14.49 -11.53
CA THR A 11 32.49 -13.09 -11.39
C THR A 11 32.18 -12.55 -9.99
N PRO A 12 33.13 -11.84 -9.34
CA PRO A 12 32.94 -11.33 -7.99
C PRO A 12 32.05 -10.09 -7.96
N TYR A 13 31.02 -10.13 -7.12
CA TYR A 13 30.12 -9.02 -6.85
C TYR A 13 30.20 -8.63 -5.38
N LEU A 14 30.27 -7.32 -5.12
CA LEU A 14 30.17 -6.75 -3.79
C LEU A 14 28.70 -6.44 -3.47
N ILE A 15 28.24 -6.90 -2.32
CA ILE A 15 26.91 -6.60 -1.77
C ILE A 15 27.08 -5.58 -0.65
N PHE A 16 26.29 -4.51 -0.70
CA PHE A 16 26.38 -3.42 0.26
C PHE A 16 25.01 -2.82 0.55
N ALA A 17 24.86 -2.20 1.72
CA ALA A 17 23.70 -1.40 2.09
C ALA A 17 23.91 0.06 1.64
N CYS A 18 22.90 0.65 1.02
CA CYS A 18 22.97 2.06 0.63
C CYS A 18 22.87 2.99 1.85
N ASN A 19 23.86 3.87 2.07
CA ASN A 19 23.88 4.87 3.17
C ASN A 19 22.69 5.87 3.17
N GLY A 20 21.93 5.98 2.08
CA GLY A 20 20.72 6.82 2.00
C GLY A 20 19.44 6.12 2.43
N CYS A 21 19.04 5.10 1.67
CA CYS A 21 17.78 4.39 1.88
C CYS A 21 17.92 3.03 2.58
N HIS A 22 19.12 2.67 3.03
CA HIS A 22 19.49 1.37 3.63
C HIS A 22 19.13 0.13 2.80
N GLY A 23 18.71 0.32 1.55
CA GLY A 23 18.41 -0.77 0.63
C GLY A 23 19.69 -1.48 0.20
N TYR A 24 19.68 -2.81 0.24
CA TYR A 24 20.78 -3.62 -0.25
C TYR A 24 20.85 -3.61 -1.77
N SER A 25 22.06 -3.53 -2.30
CA SER A 25 22.35 -3.61 -3.73
C SER A 25 23.64 -4.40 -3.97
N TYR A 26 23.90 -4.75 -5.22
CA TYR A 26 25.11 -5.44 -5.63
C TYR A 26 25.79 -4.70 -6.79
N VAL A 27 27.11 -4.83 -6.87
CA VAL A 27 27.96 -4.19 -7.89
C VAL A 27 29.14 -5.10 -8.21
N LYS A 28 29.61 -5.13 -9.47
CA LYS A 28 30.86 -5.82 -9.81
C LYS A 28 32.02 -5.12 -9.11
N THR A 29 32.96 -5.88 -8.57
CA THR A 29 34.16 -5.32 -7.91
C THR A 29 35.02 -4.49 -8.87
N THR A 30 34.92 -4.73 -10.18
CA THR A 30 35.62 -3.99 -11.22
C THR A 30 35.06 -2.58 -11.48
N GLN A 31 33.84 -2.28 -11.02
CA GLN A 31 33.23 -0.96 -11.21
C GLN A 31 33.76 0.03 -10.15
N ARG A 32 33.94 1.30 -10.53
CA ARG A 32 34.44 2.35 -9.62
C ARG A 32 33.36 2.86 -8.66
N SER A 33 32.14 3.01 -9.16
CA SER A 33 31.03 3.55 -8.39
C SER A 33 29.70 2.90 -8.77
N LYS A 34 28.75 2.95 -7.85
CA LYS A 34 27.38 2.46 -8.03
C LYS A 34 26.41 3.54 -7.59
N LYS A 35 25.49 3.94 -8.47
CA LYS A 35 24.36 4.80 -8.13
C LYS A 35 23.23 3.96 -7.55
N CYS A 36 22.68 4.38 -6.40
CA CYS A 36 21.48 3.82 -5.83
C CYS A 36 20.27 4.32 -6.62
N LEU A 37 19.47 3.40 -7.16
CA LEU A 37 18.29 3.73 -7.96
C LEU A 37 17.12 4.23 -7.11
N ARG A 38 17.11 3.95 -5.80
CA ARG A 38 16.04 4.40 -4.89
C ARG A 38 16.23 5.84 -4.42
N CYS A 39 17.44 6.20 -3.97
CA CYS A 39 17.69 7.53 -3.39
C CYS A 39 18.61 8.42 -4.25
N GLY A 40 19.09 7.94 -5.39
CA GLY A 40 19.96 8.70 -6.30
C GLY A 40 21.41 8.90 -5.82
N ARG A 41 21.75 8.52 -4.59
CA ARG A 41 23.13 8.65 -4.05
C ARG A 41 24.11 7.77 -4.81
N SER A 42 25.32 8.28 -4.99
CA SER A 42 26.42 7.53 -5.61
C SER A 42 27.38 7.01 -4.55
N HIS A 43 27.74 5.74 -4.68
CA HIS A 43 28.61 5.05 -3.74
C HIS A 43 29.91 4.65 -4.43
N GLN A 44 31.05 4.88 -3.77
CA GLN A 44 32.36 4.44 -4.27
C GLN A 44 32.62 3.02 -3.81
N VAL A 45 32.91 2.12 -4.76
CA VAL A 45 33.08 0.69 -4.48
C VAL A 45 34.22 0.47 -3.50
N GLN A 46 35.36 1.16 -3.68
CA GLN A 46 36.52 1.04 -2.80
C GLN A 46 36.22 1.30 -1.31
N LYS A 47 35.32 2.24 -1.00
CA LYS A 47 34.95 2.55 0.39
C LYS A 47 34.04 1.47 1.00
N MET A 48 33.24 0.81 0.16
CA MET A 48 32.29 -0.21 0.58
C MET A 48 32.89 -1.61 0.68
N ILE A 49 34.09 -1.85 0.13
CA ILE A 49 34.76 -3.15 0.19
C ILE A 49 34.95 -3.61 1.64
N ASN A 50 35.18 -2.68 2.57
CA ASN A 50 35.38 -3.00 3.98
C ASN A 50 34.08 -3.32 4.73
N GLU A 51 32.94 -2.86 4.22
CA GLU A 51 31.63 -2.99 4.87
C GLU A 51 30.76 -4.07 4.21
N GLY A 52 31.06 -4.43 2.96
CA GLY A 52 30.25 -5.33 2.14
C GLY A 52 30.79 -6.75 2.04
N GLU A 53 29.91 -7.68 1.67
CA GLU A 53 30.22 -9.09 1.44
C GLU A 53 30.50 -9.32 -0.06
N ILE A 54 31.58 -10.02 -0.40
CA ILE A 54 31.90 -10.38 -1.78
C ILE A 54 31.37 -11.78 -2.08
N ILE A 55 30.54 -11.90 -3.12
CA ILE A 55 29.91 -13.14 -3.56
C ILE A 55 30.23 -13.37 -5.03
N ASN A 56 30.61 -14.60 -5.37
CA ASN A 56 30.89 -15.01 -6.74
C ASN A 56 29.60 -15.46 -7.44
N GLY A 57 29.40 -14.95 -8.65
CA GLY A 57 28.27 -15.27 -9.52
C GLY A 57 27.07 -14.35 -9.31
N MET A 58 26.54 -13.85 -10.43
CA MET A 58 25.43 -12.88 -10.44
C MET A 58 24.18 -13.42 -9.74
N THR A 59 23.83 -14.68 -9.97
CA THR A 59 22.66 -15.33 -9.37
C THR A 59 22.76 -15.40 -7.85
N ASN A 60 23.95 -15.73 -7.33
CA ASN A 60 24.18 -15.79 -5.90
C ASN A 60 24.10 -14.39 -5.27
N ALA A 61 24.69 -13.39 -5.92
CA ALA A 61 24.63 -12.01 -5.46
C ALA A 61 23.17 -11.49 -5.38
N LEU A 62 22.37 -11.79 -6.41
CA LEU A 62 20.95 -11.45 -6.44
C LEU A 62 20.15 -12.14 -5.32
N ASN A 63 20.35 -13.45 -5.13
CA ASN A 63 19.63 -14.20 -4.12
C ASN A 63 19.96 -13.70 -2.70
N LYS A 64 21.24 -13.37 -2.45
CA LYS A 64 21.66 -12.79 -1.17
C LYS A 64 21.04 -11.41 -0.94
N VAL A 65 21.02 -10.54 -1.93
CA VAL A 65 20.35 -9.22 -1.82
C VAL A 65 18.87 -9.38 -1.50
N LYS A 66 18.18 -10.34 -2.12
CA LYS A 66 16.78 -10.66 -1.79
C LYS A 66 16.63 -11.11 -0.35
N SER A 67 17.48 -12.03 0.12
CA SER A 67 17.47 -12.49 1.52
C SER A 67 17.63 -11.31 2.50
N LEU A 68 18.64 -10.46 2.27
CA LEU A 68 18.92 -9.31 3.13
C LEU A 68 17.78 -8.27 3.12
N GLN A 69 17.13 -8.07 1.97
CA GLN A 69 15.97 -7.17 1.88
C GLN A 69 14.74 -7.76 2.59
N ASN A 70 14.52 -9.07 2.50
CA ASN A 70 13.44 -9.73 3.22
C ASN A 70 13.68 -9.66 4.74
N GLU A 71 14.89 -9.96 5.21
CA GLU A 71 15.28 -9.81 6.62
C GLU A 71 15.10 -8.39 7.14
N PHE A 72 15.47 -7.39 6.32
CA PHE A 72 15.22 -5.98 6.65
C PHE A 72 13.72 -5.70 6.74
N GLY A 73 12.93 -6.20 5.78
CA GLY A 73 11.47 -6.11 5.80
C GLY A 73 10.86 -6.68 7.08
N PHE A 74 11.20 -7.92 7.46
CA PHE A 74 10.70 -8.57 8.68
C PHE A 74 11.12 -7.87 9.97
N LYS A 75 12.30 -7.25 10.01
CA LYS A 75 12.77 -6.51 11.20
C LYS A 75 12.07 -5.15 11.35
N THR A 76 11.87 -4.44 10.24
CA THR A 76 11.26 -3.11 10.24
C THR A 76 9.73 -3.19 10.39
N PHE A 77 9.10 -4.17 9.75
CA PHE A 77 7.68 -4.44 9.86
C PHE A 77 7.52 -5.70 10.70
N LYS A 78 7.12 -5.54 11.97
CA LYS A 78 6.80 -6.66 12.88
C LYS A 78 5.49 -7.35 12.46
N GLY A 79 5.41 -7.81 11.22
CA GLY A 79 4.24 -8.43 10.61
C GLY A 79 4.57 -8.88 9.19
N GLU A 80 3.83 -9.86 8.67
CA GLU A 80 3.87 -10.14 7.23
C GLU A 80 3.56 -8.82 6.50
N PRO A 81 4.36 -8.46 5.47
CA PRO A 81 4.03 -7.30 4.66
C PRO A 81 2.66 -7.53 4.05
N ASP A 82 1.71 -6.68 4.43
CA ASP A 82 0.39 -6.66 3.83
C ASP A 82 0.57 -6.23 2.38
N PHE A 83 0.57 -7.18 1.45
CA PHE A 83 0.62 -6.91 0.00
C PHE A 83 -0.74 -6.41 -0.50
N GLU A 84 -1.42 -5.60 0.31
CA GLU A 84 -2.53 -4.79 -0.15
C GLU A 84 -1.94 -3.59 -0.88
N SER A 85 -1.74 -3.73 -2.17
CA SER A 85 -1.58 -2.56 -3.04
C SER A 85 -2.78 -1.63 -2.80
N GLU A 86 -2.55 -0.34 -2.50
CA GLU A 86 -3.55 0.75 -2.45
C GLU A 86 -4.35 0.90 -3.79
N GLY A 87 -4.16 0.00 -4.74
CA GLY A 87 -4.89 -0.12 -5.99
C GLY A 87 -4.82 -1.55 -6.55
N SER A 88 -5.53 -2.48 -5.90
CA SER A 88 -6.23 -3.63 -6.52
C SER A 88 -5.66 -4.22 -7.84
N PHE A 89 -4.82 -5.25 -7.78
CA PHE A 89 -4.77 -6.26 -8.87
C PHE A 89 -5.84 -7.32 -8.62
N ARG A 90 -7.12 -6.97 -8.87
CA ARG A 90 -8.22 -7.95 -8.88
C ARG A 90 -8.16 -8.75 -10.18
N LEU A 91 -7.57 -9.94 -10.14
CA LEU A 91 -7.95 -11.00 -11.07
C LEU A 91 -9.40 -11.37 -10.77
N ASN A 92 -10.33 -10.87 -11.60
CA ASN A 92 -11.73 -11.25 -11.54
C ASN A 92 -11.88 -12.75 -11.84
N ARG A 93 -11.71 -13.61 -10.83
CA ARG A 93 -12.29 -14.96 -10.85
C ARG A 93 -13.74 -14.82 -10.48
N SER A 94 -14.55 -14.49 -11.48
CA SER A 94 -16.00 -14.60 -11.40
C SER A 94 -16.38 -16.07 -11.20
N ASN A 95 -16.52 -16.48 -9.95
CA ASN A 95 -17.34 -17.64 -9.61
C ASN A 95 -18.33 -17.20 -8.54
N LYS A 96 -19.52 -16.83 -9.02
CA LYS A 96 -20.77 -16.76 -8.27
C LYS A 96 -20.87 -17.95 -7.32
N LYS A 97 -20.99 -17.67 -6.03
CA LYS A 97 -21.82 -18.49 -5.13
C LYS A 97 -22.68 -17.53 -4.33
N ASN A 98 -23.97 -17.51 -4.65
CA ASN A 98 -25.00 -16.82 -3.86
C ASN A 98 -25.00 -17.40 -2.44
N PRO A 99 -24.89 -16.60 -1.37
CA PRO A 99 -25.32 -17.01 -0.06
C PRO A 99 -26.81 -16.70 0.15
N SER A 100 -27.44 -17.61 0.87
CA SER A 100 -28.85 -17.74 1.18
C SER A 100 -29.50 -16.53 1.87
N LEU A 101 -30.80 -16.39 1.63
CA LEU A 101 -31.78 -15.44 2.18
C LEU A 101 -31.90 -15.42 3.73
N ILE A 102 -31.08 -16.18 4.46
CA ILE A 102 -31.16 -16.30 5.94
C ILE A 102 -30.22 -15.28 6.63
N SER A 103 -29.28 -14.67 5.91
CA SER A 103 -28.33 -13.66 6.45
C SER A 103 -28.85 -12.21 6.43
N GLN A 104 -29.99 -11.92 5.78
CA GLN A 104 -30.38 -10.53 5.51
C GLN A 104 -30.84 -9.78 6.76
N ARG A 105 -31.56 -10.43 7.68
CA ARG A 105 -32.14 -9.76 8.86
C ARG A 105 -31.13 -9.28 9.90
N LYS A 106 -29.94 -9.91 10.02
CA LYS A 106 -28.90 -9.45 10.96
C LYS A 106 -28.01 -8.35 10.39
N ASN A 107 -27.98 -8.20 9.07
CA ASN A 107 -27.20 -7.15 8.40
C ASN A 107 -27.99 -5.84 8.33
N GLU A 108 -29.31 -5.89 8.17
CA GLU A 108 -30.17 -4.68 8.15
C GLU A 108 -30.01 -3.84 9.43
N ASP A 109 -30.09 -4.46 10.62
CA ASP A 109 -29.89 -3.76 11.90
C ASP A 109 -28.49 -3.13 12.02
N ARG A 110 -27.46 -3.80 11.47
CA ARG A 110 -26.08 -3.30 11.48
C ARG A 110 -25.90 -2.14 10.50
N ASP A 111 -26.53 -2.22 9.33
CA ASP A 111 -26.48 -1.22 8.29
C ASP A 111 -27.26 0.05 8.71
N GLU A 112 -28.34 -0.10 9.48
CA GLU A 112 -29.06 1.01 10.11
C GLU A 112 -28.21 1.71 11.18
N LEU A 113 -27.62 0.96 12.12
CA LEU A 113 -26.74 1.54 13.15
C LEU A 113 -25.52 2.27 12.55
N LEU A 114 -24.96 1.73 11.46
CA LEU A 114 -23.87 2.36 10.75
C LEU A 114 -24.33 3.65 10.05
N PHE A 115 -25.54 3.67 9.49
CA PHE A 115 -26.11 4.85 8.88
C PHE A 115 -26.42 5.95 9.90
N ASP A 116 -26.93 5.59 11.08
CA ASP A 116 -27.15 6.53 12.18
C ASP A 116 -25.83 7.16 12.65
N SER A 117 -24.78 6.33 12.80
CA SER A 117 -23.43 6.81 13.13
C SER A 117 -22.88 7.77 12.07
N PHE A 118 -23.14 7.49 10.79
CA PHE A 118 -22.79 8.35 9.68
C PHE A 118 -23.56 9.69 9.69
N LEU A 119 -24.85 9.69 10.00
CA LEU A 119 -25.63 10.92 10.12
C LEU A 119 -25.15 11.79 11.29
N LEU A 120 -24.82 11.20 12.44
CA LEU A 120 -24.24 11.93 13.57
C LEU A 120 -22.91 12.60 13.19
N MET A 121 -22.06 11.91 12.44
CA MET A 121 -20.82 12.49 11.93
C MET A 121 -21.08 13.68 10.99
N LEU A 122 -22.05 13.57 10.08
CA LEU A 122 -22.42 14.68 9.21
C LEU A 122 -22.99 15.86 9.99
N GLU A 123 -23.71 15.59 11.09
CA GLU A 123 -24.20 16.63 11.99
C GLU A 123 -23.06 17.36 12.69
N GLU A 124 -22.08 16.63 13.24
CA GLU A 124 -20.84 17.20 13.80
C GLU A 124 -20.13 18.09 12.77
N LEU A 125 -20.03 17.64 11.51
CA LEU A 125 -19.47 18.42 10.42
C LEU A 125 -20.27 19.69 10.11
N SER A 126 -21.60 19.60 10.11
CA SER A 126 -22.49 20.73 9.87
C SER A 126 -22.43 21.81 10.96
N GLN A 127 -22.05 21.43 12.18
CA GLN A 127 -21.83 22.37 13.28
C GLN A 127 -20.54 23.17 13.10
N MET A 128 -19.51 22.54 12.53
CA MET A 128 -18.22 23.20 12.27
C MET A 128 -18.23 24.00 10.96
N TYR A 129 -18.94 23.52 9.94
CA TYR A 129 -18.93 24.09 8.59
C TYR A 129 -20.36 24.20 8.03
N LYS A 130 -20.68 25.34 7.41
CA LYS A 130 -21.97 25.52 6.72
C LYS A 130 -22.12 24.64 5.47
N ALA A 131 -21.00 24.35 4.81
CA ALA A 131 -20.88 23.44 3.68
C ALA A 131 -19.51 22.76 3.79
N PHE A 132 -19.40 21.51 3.36
CA PHE A 132 -18.17 20.74 3.46
C PHE A 132 -17.90 19.94 2.18
N PRO A 133 -16.70 20.07 1.59
CA PRO A 133 -16.30 19.28 0.42
C PRO A 133 -16.15 17.79 0.76
N LYS A 134 -16.22 16.94 -0.27
CA LYS A 134 -16.19 15.47 -0.15
C LYS A 134 -15.02 14.95 0.70
N TYR A 135 -13.83 15.51 0.52
CA TYR A 135 -12.62 15.04 1.20
C TYR A 135 -12.70 15.20 2.72
N ILE A 136 -13.46 16.19 3.23
CA ILE A 136 -13.67 16.37 4.67
C ILE A 136 -14.52 15.22 5.24
N ILE A 137 -15.52 14.77 4.48
CA ILE A 137 -16.35 13.61 4.85
C ILE A 137 -15.48 12.35 4.89
N GLU A 138 -14.58 12.18 3.91
CA GLU A 138 -13.67 11.03 3.85
C GLU A 138 -12.72 10.98 5.06
N ILE A 139 -12.13 12.13 5.44
CA ILE A 139 -11.25 12.23 6.62
C ILE A 139 -12.02 11.94 7.92
N MET A 140 -13.24 12.46 8.07
CA MET A 140 -14.05 12.21 9.27
C MET A 140 -14.54 10.76 9.34
N ALA A 141 -14.87 10.17 8.20
CA ALA A 141 -15.23 8.76 8.10
C ALA A 141 -14.08 7.86 8.53
N GLU A 142 -12.84 8.17 8.12
CA GLU A 142 -11.64 7.46 8.55
C GLU A 142 -11.44 7.59 10.08
N ASN A 143 -11.57 8.80 10.63
CA ASN A 143 -11.47 9.04 12.09
C ASN A 143 -12.53 8.27 12.91
N LYS A 144 -13.70 8.00 12.32
CA LYS A 144 -14.81 7.26 12.96
C LYS A 144 -14.81 5.77 12.58
N ASN A 145 -13.76 5.28 11.91
CA ASN A 145 -13.61 3.89 11.45
C ASN A 145 -14.72 3.41 10.50
N ILE A 146 -15.29 4.31 9.68
CA ILE A 146 -16.24 3.92 8.64
C ILE A 146 -15.45 3.46 7.39
N PRO A 147 -15.63 2.22 6.92
CA PRO A 147 -14.95 1.71 5.74
C PRO A 147 -15.30 2.54 4.49
N GLN A 148 -14.30 2.89 3.66
CA GLN A 148 -14.53 3.66 2.43
C GLN A 148 -15.52 3.00 1.46
N LEU A 149 -15.53 1.65 1.42
CA LEU A 149 -16.47 0.87 0.61
C LEU A 149 -17.93 1.11 1.03
N GLU A 150 -18.17 1.27 2.33
CA GLU A 150 -19.48 1.53 2.90
C GLU A 150 -19.83 3.01 2.79
N LEU A 151 -18.85 3.91 2.98
CA LEU A 151 -19.02 5.36 2.85
C LEU A 151 -19.66 5.76 1.51
N ALA A 152 -19.24 5.16 0.41
CA ALA A 152 -19.82 5.45 -0.92
C ALA A 152 -21.30 5.06 -1.01
N ASN A 153 -21.73 4.02 -0.30
CA ASN A 153 -23.12 3.59 -0.23
C ASN A 153 -23.93 4.50 0.71
N LEU A 154 -23.34 4.86 1.86
CA LEU A 154 -23.95 5.76 2.86
C LEU A 154 -24.17 7.17 2.26
N MET A 155 -23.19 7.71 1.55
CA MET A 155 -23.31 8.99 0.82
C MET A 155 -24.43 8.95 -0.23
N ARG A 156 -24.51 7.88 -1.01
CA ARG A 156 -25.58 7.69 -2.00
C ARG A 156 -26.96 7.59 -1.34
N ARG A 157 -27.04 6.89 -0.21
CA ARG A 157 -28.27 6.77 0.59
C ARG A 157 -28.70 8.11 1.16
N ALA A 158 -27.80 8.86 1.79
CA ALA A 158 -28.09 10.18 2.36
C ALA A 158 -28.50 11.23 1.30
N LEU A 159 -27.93 11.17 0.10
CA LEU A 159 -28.37 11.98 -1.04
C LEU A 159 -29.78 11.59 -1.52
N LYS A 160 -30.08 10.30 -1.57
CA LYS A 160 -31.39 9.77 -1.99
C LYS A 160 -32.50 10.09 -0.99
N GLU A 161 -32.20 9.99 0.30
CA GLU A 161 -33.11 10.31 1.40
C GLU A 161 -33.22 11.82 1.66
N GLY A 162 -32.36 12.63 1.04
CA GLY A 162 -32.41 14.09 1.09
C GLY A 162 -31.77 14.73 2.32
N HIS A 163 -31.05 13.94 3.13
CA HIS A 163 -30.25 14.43 4.26
C HIS A 163 -29.05 15.25 3.78
N LEU A 164 -28.48 14.92 2.63
CA LEU A 164 -27.34 15.62 2.05
C LEU A 164 -27.76 16.30 0.74
N MET A 165 -27.30 17.54 0.49
CA MET A 165 -27.46 18.23 -0.78
C MET A 165 -26.10 18.60 -1.35
N ASN A 166 -25.91 18.36 -2.65
CA ASN A 166 -24.71 18.78 -3.37
C ASN A 166 -24.93 20.19 -3.94
N HIS A 167 -24.07 21.12 -3.57
CA HIS A 167 -24.09 22.51 -4.03
C HIS A 167 -22.67 22.90 -4.47
N ASN A 168 -22.45 22.99 -5.79
CA ASN A 168 -21.19 23.45 -6.39
C ASN A 168 -19.95 22.77 -5.80
N GLU A 169 -19.92 21.43 -5.83
CA GLU A 169 -18.81 20.58 -5.35
C GLU A 169 -18.72 20.42 -3.82
N ASP A 170 -19.50 21.19 -3.06
CA ASP A 170 -19.64 21.06 -1.61
C ASP A 170 -20.94 20.35 -1.21
N TYR A 171 -20.94 19.74 -0.03
CA TYR A 171 -22.11 19.13 0.58
C TYR A 171 -22.66 19.97 1.71
N ILE A 172 -23.98 20.09 1.76
CA ILE A 172 -24.71 20.77 2.83
C ILE A 172 -25.66 19.76 3.46
N LEU A 173 -25.61 19.65 4.79
CA LEU A 173 -26.59 18.85 5.54
C LEU A 173 -27.92 19.59 5.58
N LYS A 174 -28.97 18.98 5.02
CA LYS A 174 -30.34 19.49 5.13
C LYS A 174 -30.91 19.03 6.46
N ARG A 175 -31.15 19.97 7.38
CA ARG A 175 -31.92 19.69 8.59
C ARG A 175 -33.38 19.51 8.17
N THR A 176 -33.89 18.28 8.23
CA THR A 176 -35.32 17.96 8.22
C THR A 176 -35.95 18.31 9.55
#